data_AF-A0A932KJ63-F1
#
_entry.id   AF-A0A932KJ63-F1
#
_cell.length_a   1.000
_cell.length_b   1.000
_cell.length_c   1.000
_cell.angle_alpha   90.00
_cell.angle_beta   90.00
_cell.angle_gamma   90.00
#
_symmetry.space_group_name_H-M   'P 1'
#
loop_
_entity.id
_entity.type
_entity.pdbx_description
1 polymer ?
#
loop_
_entity_poly.entity_id
_entity_poly.type
_entity_poly.pdbx_seq_one_letter_code
_entity_poly.pdbx_strand_id
1 'polypeptide(L)' 'VTVLVRGETGAVNAAVRAGADACERVGDGLVAAHIIARVHGEVEQILPNKPDGKSGGGRDGDITQARS' A
#
# COMPACT_ATOMS: atom_id res chain seq x y z
N VAL A 1 9.62 -0.93 -3.68
CA VAL A 1 8.24 -1.46 -3.79
C VAL A 1 7.36 -0.58 -2.92
N THR A 2 6.14 -0.27 -3.37
CA THR A 2 5.22 0.61 -2.63
C THR A 2 3.86 -0.05 -2.59
N VAL A 3 3.28 -0.17 -1.40
CA VAL A 3 1.94 -0.71 -1.19
C VAL A 3 0.97 0.43 -0.91
N LEU A 4 -0.21 0.38 -1.53
CA LEU A 4 -1.30 1.33 -1.29
C LEU A 4 -2.43 0.62 -0.53
N VAL A 5 -2.91 1.23 0.56
CA VAL A 5 -4.03 0.72 1.35
C VAL A 5 -5.19 1.70 1.23
N ARG A 6 -6.38 1.19 0.88
CA ARG A 6 -7.64 1.95 0.79
C ARG A 6 -8.60 1.45 1.87
N GLY A 7 -9.33 2.36 2.51
CA GLY A 7 -10.31 2.04 3.54
C GLY A 7 -10.67 3.23 4.42
N GLU A 8 -11.34 2.97 5.54
CA GLU A 8 -11.62 3.98 6.56
C GLU A 8 -10.32 4.48 7.22
N THR A 9 -10.23 5.78 7.51
CA THR A 9 -8.99 6.42 7.98
C THR A 9 -8.37 5.74 9.21
N GLY A 10 -9.22 5.25 10.14
CA GLY A 10 -8.76 4.53 11.32
C GLY A 10 -8.07 3.20 11.00
N ALA A 11 -8.66 2.41 10.10
CA ALA A 11 -8.10 1.14 9.64
C ALA A 11 -6.80 1.36 8.85
N VAL A 12 -6.78 2.36 7.95
CA VAL A 12 -5.59 2.69 7.15
C VAL A 12 -4.42 3.13 8.04
N ASN A 13 -4.66 3.95 9.05
CA ASN A 13 -3.62 4.38 9.98
C ASN A 13 -3.01 3.20 10.76
N ALA A 14 -3.85 2.26 11.20
CA ALA A 14 -3.37 1.06 11.88
C ALA A 14 -2.53 0.16 10.96
N ALA A 15 -3.01 -0.08 9.73
CA ALA A 15 -2.31 -0.90 8.75
C ALA A 15 -0.94 -0.31 8.37
N VAL A 16 -0.89 1.00 8.09
CA VAL A 16 0.36 1.67 7.70
C VAL A 16 1.38 1.66 8.83
N ARG A 17 0.96 1.90 10.09
CA ARG A 17 1.86 1.83 11.25
C ARG A 17 2.40 0.42 11.48
N ALA A 18 1.55 -0.60 11.39
CA ALA A 18 1.98 -1.99 11.54
C ALA A 18 2.96 -2.40 10.41
N GLY A 19 2.68 -1.98 9.17
CA GLY A 19 3.55 -2.22 8.03
C GLY A 19 4.90 -1.51 8.15
N ALA A 20 4.92 -0.26 8.62
CA ALA A 20 6.14 0.49 8.86
C ALA A 20 7.08 -0.22 9.86
N ASP A 21 6.55 -0.61 11.02
CA ASP A 21 7.29 -1.37 12.04
C ASP A 21 7.77 -2.72 11.52
N ALA A 22 6.96 -3.41 10.70
CA ALA A 22 7.39 -4.63 10.05
C ALA A 22 8.56 -4.37 9.09
N CYS A 23 8.45 -3.38 8.19
CA CYS A 23 9.50 -3.05 7.23
C CYS A 23 10.82 -2.63 7.89
N GLU A 24 10.77 -1.91 9.01
CA GLU A 24 11.96 -1.59 9.81
C GLU A 24 12.67 -2.83 10.35
N ARG A 25 11.92 -3.90 10.65
CA ARG A 25 12.46 -5.17 11.16
C ARG A 25 13.02 -6.11 10.08
N VAL A 26 12.50 -6.08 8.85
CA VAL A 26 12.87 -7.06 7.80
C VAL A 26 14.08 -6.63 6.94
N GLY A 27 14.54 -5.37 7.04
CA GLY A 27 15.78 -4.88 6.42
C GLY A 27 15.58 -4.00 5.17
N ASP A 28 16.57 -3.13 4.89
CA ASP A 28 16.60 -1.92 4.02
C ASP A 28 15.84 -0.69 4.50
N GLY A 29 14.97 -0.85 5.51
CA GLY A 29 14.28 0.24 6.16
C GLY A 29 13.17 0.86 5.30
N LEU A 30 12.26 1.56 5.96
CA LEU A 30 11.16 2.24 5.29
C LEU A 30 11.64 3.58 4.72
N VAL A 31 11.48 3.79 3.41
CA VAL A 31 11.79 5.08 2.78
C VAL A 31 10.76 6.15 3.16
N ALA A 32 9.47 5.83 3.06
CA ALA A 32 8.39 6.74 3.41
C ALA A 32 7.09 5.99 3.71
N ALA A 33 6.34 6.49 4.70
CA ALA A 33 4.93 6.16 4.89
C ALA A 33 4.11 7.46 4.93
N HIS A 34 3.01 7.50 4.20
CA HIS A 34 2.14 8.66 4.14
C HIS A 34 0.66 8.25 4.16
N ILE A 35 -0.15 9.05 4.85
CA ILE A 35 -1.59 8.83 4.97
C ILE A 35 -2.31 10.09 4.50
N ILE A 36 -3.24 9.90 3.56
CA ILE A 36 -4.11 10.95 3.06
C ILE A 36 -5.52 10.67 3.58
N ALA A 37 -5.92 11.36 4.66
CA ALA A 37 -7.21 11.11 5.31
C ALA A 37 -8.42 11.53 4.45
N ARG A 38 -8.23 12.47 3.52
CA ARG A 38 -9.26 12.93 2.59
C ARG A 38 -8.64 13.22 1.24
N VAL A 39 -8.73 12.25 0.34
CA VAL A 39 -8.21 12.39 -1.02
C VAL A 39 -9.13 13.33 -1.80
N HIS A 40 -8.53 14.22 -2.59
CA HIS A 40 -9.28 15.05 -3.52
C HIS A 40 -9.75 14.21 -4.71
N GLY A 41 -10.97 14.42 -5.22
CA GLY A 41 -11.57 13.57 -6.27
C GLY A 41 -10.72 13.46 -7.54
N GLU A 42 -9.99 14.51 -7.91
CA GLU A 42 -9.06 14.50 -9.06
C GLU A 42 -7.84 13.60 -8.82
N VAL A 43 -7.37 13.49 -7.57
CA VAL A 43 -6.22 12.66 -7.21
C VAL A 43 -6.61 11.18 -7.22
N GLU A 44 -7.86 10.86 -6.84
CA GLU A 44 -8.37 9.49 -6.82
C GLU A 44 -8.43 8.85 -8.22
N GLN A 45 -8.57 9.65 -9.28
CA GLN A 45 -8.54 9.16 -10.67
C GLN A 45 -7.14 8.79 -11.15
N ILE A 46 -6.11 9.41 -10.57
CA ILE A 46 -4.70 9.21 -10.96
C ILE A 46 -4.08 8.07 -10.14
N LEU A 47 -4.56 7.86 -8.91
CA LEU A 47 -4.07 6.80 -8.05
C LEU A 47 -4.58 5.42 -8.51
N PRO A 48 -3.76 4.36 -8.37
CA PRO A 48 -4.19 3.01 -8.71
C PRO A 48 -5.36 2.56 -7.83
N ASN A 49 -6.43 2.08 -8.47
CA ASN A 49 -7.65 1.65 -7.79
C ASN A 49 -7.65 0.17 -7.39
N LYS A 50 -6.76 -0.63 -8.01
CA LYS A 50 -6.54 -2.03 -7.68
C LYS A 50 -5.04 -2.33 -7.71
N PRO A 51 -4.56 -3.33 -6.95
CA PRO A 51 -3.25 -3.90 -7.19
C PRO A 51 -3.29 -4.54 -8.59
N ASP A 52 -2.70 -3.85 -9.57
CA ASP A 52 -2.78 -4.23 -10.97
C ASP A 52 -1.97 -5.49 -11.24
N GLY A 53 -2.64 -6.63 -11.40
CA GLY A 53 -2.02 -7.87 -11.88
C GLY A 53 -1.73 -7.92 -13.40
N LYS A 54 -1.93 -6.82 -14.13
CA LYS A 54 -1.77 -6.78 -15.61
C LYS A 54 -0.80 -5.72 -16.14
N SER A 55 -0.32 -4.79 -15.32
CA SER A 55 0.64 -3.76 -15.73
C SER A 55 1.91 -3.86 -14.88
N GLY A 56 2.70 -4.92 -15.15
CA GLY A 56 4.17 -5.07 -15.05
C GLY A 56 5.03 -4.33 -14.02
N GLY A 57 4.52 -3.73 -12.94
CA GLY A 57 5.31 -2.92 -12.00
C GLY A 57 5.33 -3.42 -10.56
N GLY A 58 4.38 -4.27 -10.14
CA GLY A 58 4.23 -4.70 -8.75
C GLY A 58 4.37 -6.22 -8.58
N ARG A 59 5.11 -6.65 -7.55
CA ARG A 59 5.15 -8.06 -7.09
C ARG A 59 3.93 -8.45 -6.24
N ASP A 60 2.93 -7.58 -6.14
CA ASP A 60 1.74 -7.77 -5.30
C ASP A 60 0.94 -9.03 -5.71
N GLY A 61 0.99 -9.38 -7.00
CA GLY A 61 0.42 -10.62 -7.54
C GLY A 61 1.10 -11.89 -6.98
N ASP A 62 2.42 -11.85 -6.77
CA ASP A 62 3.20 -12.99 -6.25
C ASP A 62 2.82 -13.31 -4.79
N ILE A 63 2.50 -12.29 -4.00
CA ILE A 63 2.09 -12.43 -2.59
C ILE A 63 0.68 -13.04 -2.47
N THR A 64 -0.20 -12.70 -3.41
CA THR A 64 -1.60 -13.17 -3.40
C THR A 64 -1.70 -14.60 -3.94
N GLN A 65 -0.91 -14.97 -4.96
CA GLN A 65 -0.91 -16.35 -5.49
C GLN A 65 -0.23 -17.37 -4.57
N ALA A 66 0.80 -16.98 -3.81
CA ALA A 66 1.49 -17.90 -2.90
C ALA A 66 0.64 -18.34 -1.68
N ARG A 67 -0.58 -17.78 -1.51
CA ARG A 67 -1.49 -18.09 -0.39
C ARG A 67 -2.86 -18.61 -0.84
N SER A 68 -3.01 -19.01 -2.10
CA SER A 68 -4.21 -19.67 -2.65
C SER A 68 -4.00 -21.18 -2.78
#